data_AF-A0A518DN41-F1
#
_entry.id   AF-A0A518DN41-F1
#
_cell.length_a   1.000
_cell.length_b   1.000
_cell.length_c   1.000
_cell.angle_alpha   90.00
_cell.angle_beta   90.00
_cell.angle_gamma   90.00
#
_symmetry.space_group_name_H-M   'P 1'
#
loop_
_entity.id
_entity.type
_entity.pdbx_description
1 polymer ?
#
loop_
_entity_poly.entity_id
_entity_poly.type
_entity_poly.pdbx_seq_one_letter_code
_entity_poly.pdbx_strand_id
1 'polypeptide(L)'
;MPYQREISRDNKACILFLLDQSFSMEEPLGGSDRRKCDELAAAVNGWLHNMAIRASGDEGIRDWMDVGVIGYRTDQQAQPIIEPSLTGPLAGRQLVSISDIGNHPARIDSSVQRLQDEETGEWMEIPTDNPIWVDPIMEGSTPMCHVLHYAYGVLQNWIAGHPNSFPPIVIHITDGESQDGDPIPYAQAVTSLATNDGNVLLFNCHLSMTAGDPVVFPSVEQGMPDPLAHVLFQMSSVLPEPFYRSAAAEGFNVQPGARGMAFNADMVVLINFLDMGTRAAVQLR
;
A
#
# COMPACT_ATOMS: atom_id res chain seq x y z
N MET A 1 -4.90 -2.74 -25.17
CA MET A 1 -3.85 -1.85 -24.62
C MET A 1 -3.50 -2.40 -23.24
N PRO A 2 -2.33 -2.10 -22.65
CA PRO A 2 -2.06 -2.59 -21.30
C PRO A 2 -2.98 -1.90 -20.27
N TYR A 3 -3.14 -2.54 -19.11
CA TYR A 3 -3.91 -2.11 -17.95
C TYR A 3 -5.41 -2.00 -18.25
N GLN A 4 -5.97 -2.98 -18.96
CA GLN A 4 -7.37 -3.03 -19.35
C GLN A 4 -8.08 -4.30 -18.88
N ARG A 5 -7.37 -5.25 -18.25
CA ARG A 5 -7.97 -6.49 -17.79
C ARG A 5 -8.94 -6.22 -16.64
N GLU A 6 -10.17 -6.70 -16.81
CA GLU A 6 -11.17 -6.71 -15.75
C GLU A 6 -10.76 -7.62 -14.59
N ILE A 7 -10.96 -7.12 -13.37
CA ILE A 7 -10.74 -7.88 -12.14
C ILE A 7 -11.98 -8.70 -11.78
N SER A 8 -11.80 -10.01 -11.69
CA SER A 8 -12.87 -10.97 -11.39
C SER A 8 -12.36 -12.17 -10.60
N ARG A 9 -13.23 -13.16 -10.33
CA ARG A 9 -12.83 -14.42 -9.70
C ARG A 9 -11.94 -15.26 -10.62
N ASP A 10 -12.13 -15.13 -11.94
CA ASP A 10 -11.36 -15.83 -12.96
C ASP A 10 -10.05 -15.09 -13.29
N ASN A 11 -10.04 -13.77 -13.13
CA ASN A 11 -8.86 -12.91 -13.31
C ASN A 11 -8.61 -12.10 -12.04
N LYS A 12 -8.00 -12.75 -11.03
CA LYS A 12 -7.73 -12.12 -9.75
C LYS A 12 -6.76 -10.95 -9.88
N ALA A 13 -6.93 -9.96 -9.01
CA ALA A 13 -5.92 -8.92 -8.76
C ALA A 13 -4.86 -9.41 -7.75
N CYS A 14 -3.67 -8.82 -7.80
CA CYS A 14 -2.65 -9.01 -6.76
C CYS A 14 -2.19 -7.66 -6.22
N ILE A 15 -2.31 -7.48 -4.91
CA ILE A 15 -1.79 -6.30 -4.20
C ILE A 15 -0.74 -6.77 -3.20
N LEU A 16 0.46 -6.20 -3.25
CA LEU A 16 1.55 -6.51 -2.33
C LEU A 16 2.00 -5.26 -1.59
N PHE A 17 1.80 -5.24 -0.27
CA PHE A 17 2.33 -4.20 0.60
C PHE A 17 3.74 -4.53 1.05
N LEU A 18 4.64 -3.56 0.93
CA LEU A 18 5.98 -3.59 1.51
C LEU A 18 6.03 -2.51 2.59
N LEU A 19 6.15 -2.94 3.84
CA LEU A 19 6.03 -2.10 5.02
C LEU A 19 7.39 -1.91 5.67
N ASP A 20 7.84 -0.67 5.73
CA ASP A 20 8.98 -0.30 6.55
C ASP A 20 8.66 -0.50 8.03
N GLN A 21 9.48 -1.29 8.70
CA GLN A 21 9.38 -1.58 10.13
C GLN A 21 10.65 -1.19 10.86
N SER A 22 11.46 -0.30 10.28
CA SER A 22 12.70 0.19 10.88
C SER A 22 12.45 1.11 12.07
N PHE A 23 13.52 1.43 12.79
CA PHE A 23 13.45 2.27 13.99
C PHE A 23 13.00 3.72 13.71
N SER A 24 13.25 4.27 12.52
CA SER A 24 12.79 5.63 12.15
C SER A 24 11.27 5.76 12.16
N MET A 25 10.55 4.64 12.03
CA MET A 25 9.09 4.59 12.11
C MET A 25 8.54 4.92 13.52
N GLU A 26 9.39 5.02 14.54
CA GLU A 26 9.04 5.57 15.86
C GLU A 26 8.72 7.07 15.80
N GLU A 27 9.32 7.78 14.84
CA GLU A 27 9.17 9.23 14.73
C GLU A 27 7.71 9.64 14.48
N PRO A 28 7.30 10.84 14.91
CA PRO A 28 5.97 11.34 14.63
C PRO A 28 5.76 11.64 13.14
N LEU A 29 4.53 11.44 12.66
CA LEU A 29 4.12 11.91 11.34
C LEU A 29 3.98 13.43 11.32
N GLY A 30 4.32 14.06 10.20
CA GLY A 30 4.24 15.51 10.04
C GLY A 30 2.87 16.07 10.39
N GLY A 31 2.83 16.98 11.37
CA GLY A 31 1.59 17.59 11.86
C GLY A 31 0.79 16.73 12.86
N SER A 32 1.35 15.62 13.35
CA SER A 32 0.73 14.76 14.38
C SER A 32 1.72 14.37 15.47
N ASP A 33 1.24 14.09 16.68
CA ASP A 33 2.02 13.45 17.75
C ASP A 33 2.00 11.90 17.63
N ARG A 34 1.35 11.36 16.60
CA ARG A 34 1.23 9.92 16.35
C ARG A 34 2.44 9.40 15.59
N ARG A 35 2.94 8.25 16.00
CA ARG A 35 4.12 7.60 15.41
C ARG A 35 3.79 7.08 14.02
N LYS A 36 4.75 7.14 13.09
CA LYS A 36 4.59 6.66 11.71
C LYS A 36 4.17 5.18 11.67
N CYS A 37 4.74 4.33 12.54
CA CYS A 37 4.41 2.90 12.59
C CYS A 37 2.94 2.65 12.95
N ASP A 38 2.36 3.42 13.87
CA ASP A 38 0.95 3.29 14.27
C ASP A 38 0.03 3.73 13.14
N GLU A 39 0.34 4.85 12.47
CA GLU A 39 -0.45 5.34 11.33
C GLU A 39 -0.35 4.42 10.12
N LEU A 40 0.84 3.85 9.85
CA LEU A 40 1.03 2.85 8.79
C LEU A 40 0.16 1.62 9.05
N ALA A 41 0.22 1.06 10.27
CA ALA A 41 -0.59 -0.10 10.64
C ALA A 41 -2.09 0.22 10.54
N ALA A 42 -2.52 1.38 11.03
CA ALA A 42 -3.91 1.84 10.93
C ALA A 42 -4.38 1.98 9.47
N ALA A 43 -3.55 2.55 8.59
CA ALA A 43 -3.88 2.71 7.18
C ALA A 43 -4.01 1.38 6.46
N VAL A 44 -3.07 0.45 6.68
CA VAL A 44 -3.10 -0.89 6.08
C VAL A 44 -4.30 -1.68 6.58
N ASN A 45 -4.56 -1.68 7.90
CA ASN A 45 -5.74 -2.35 8.47
C ASN A 45 -7.06 -1.75 7.96
N GLY A 46 -7.14 -0.41 7.88
CA GLY A 46 -8.30 0.28 7.32
C GLY A 46 -8.54 -0.08 5.85
N TRP A 47 -7.48 -0.15 5.04
CA TRP A 47 -7.59 -0.59 3.65
C TRP A 47 -8.04 -2.05 3.53
N LEU A 48 -7.45 -2.96 4.31
CA LEU A 48 -7.84 -4.37 4.34
C LEU A 48 -9.32 -4.54 4.71
N HIS A 49 -9.77 -3.81 5.73
CA HIS A 49 -11.17 -3.80 6.15
C HIS A 49 -12.10 -3.30 5.04
N ASN A 50 -11.77 -2.17 4.42
CA ASN A 50 -12.54 -1.60 3.32
C ASN A 50 -12.63 -2.56 2.13
N MET A 51 -11.53 -3.23 1.78
CA MET A 51 -11.54 -4.23 0.71
C MET A 51 -12.36 -5.46 1.07
N ALA A 52 -12.29 -5.94 2.31
CA ALA A 52 -13.11 -7.05 2.78
C ALA A 52 -14.61 -6.72 2.72
N ILE A 53 -15.00 -5.50 3.10
CA ILE A 53 -16.38 -5.00 2.97
C ILE A 53 -16.81 -4.96 1.49
N ARG A 54 -15.97 -4.41 0.59
CA ARG A 54 -16.30 -4.35 -0.85
C ARG A 54 -16.41 -5.74 -1.49
N ALA A 55 -15.60 -6.68 -1.03
CA ALA A 55 -15.64 -8.06 -1.49
C ALA A 55 -16.90 -8.77 -0.99
N SER A 56 -17.42 -8.39 0.18
CA SER A 56 -18.70 -8.87 0.70
C SER A 56 -19.86 -8.45 -0.21
N GLY A 57 -20.72 -9.40 -0.54
CA GLY A 57 -21.99 -9.16 -1.21
C GLY A 57 -23.07 -10.08 -0.63
N ASP A 58 -24.27 -10.05 -1.21
CA ASP A 58 -25.44 -10.79 -0.70
C ASP A 58 -25.22 -12.31 -0.62
N GLU A 59 -24.32 -12.87 -1.44
CA GLU A 59 -23.98 -14.30 -1.49
C GLU A 59 -22.67 -14.66 -0.74
N GLY A 60 -22.10 -13.72 0.02
CA GLY A 60 -20.83 -13.88 0.74
C GLY A 60 -19.65 -13.13 0.12
N ILE A 61 -18.44 -13.40 0.60
CA ILE A 61 -17.23 -12.68 0.15
C ILE A 61 -16.78 -13.21 -1.21
N ARG A 62 -16.81 -12.33 -2.22
CA ARG A 62 -16.32 -12.62 -3.57
C ARG A 62 -14.79 -12.60 -3.57
N ASP A 63 -14.19 -13.75 -3.83
CA ASP A 63 -12.73 -13.91 -3.90
C ASP A 63 -12.18 -13.47 -5.27
N TRP A 64 -11.84 -12.19 -5.43
CA TRP A 64 -11.33 -11.61 -6.68
C TRP A 64 -9.94 -10.98 -6.55
N MET A 65 -9.32 -11.04 -5.38
CA MET A 65 -8.02 -10.42 -5.10
C MET A 65 -7.22 -11.28 -4.13
N ASP A 66 -5.92 -11.38 -4.40
CA ASP A 66 -4.94 -11.86 -3.44
C ASP A 66 -4.13 -10.67 -2.90
N VAL A 67 -3.87 -10.68 -1.60
CA VAL A 67 -3.18 -9.62 -0.87
C VAL A 67 -1.97 -10.21 -0.13
N GLY A 68 -0.83 -9.55 -0.23
CA GLY A 68 0.34 -9.83 0.60
C GLY A 68 0.72 -8.60 1.43
N VAL A 69 1.19 -8.84 2.65
CA VAL A 69 1.75 -7.79 3.49
C VAL A 69 3.09 -8.26 3.99
N ILE A 70 4.17 -7.63 3.52
CA ILE A 70 5.55 -7.98 3.83
C ILE A 70 6.17 -6.84 4.63
N GLY A 71 6.68 -7.16 5.81
CA GLY A 71 7.45 -6.24 6.64
C GLY A 71 8.93 -6.45 6.38
N TYR A 72 9.70 -5.38 6.42
CA TYR A 72 11.14 -5.46 6.31
C TYR A 72 11.83 -4.59 7.36
N ARG A 73 12.89 -5.17 7.94
CA ARG A 73 13.71 -4.57 9.00
C ARG A 73 15.01 -5.34 9.16
N THR A 74 15.86 -4.98 10.10
CA THR A 74 17.00 -5.82 10.50
C THR A 74 16.92 -6.25 11.96
N ASP A 75 17.55 -7.37 12.30
CA ASP A 75 17.79 -7.73 13.70
C ASP A 75 18.90 -6.85 14.33
N GLN A 76 19.19 -7.13 15.60
CA GLN A 76 20.26 -6.47 16.36
C GLN A 76 21.67 -6.72 15.80
N GLN A 77 21.85 -7.74 14.96
CA GLN A 77 23.09 -8.08 14.28
C GLN A 77 23.12 -7.54 12.83
N ALA A 78 22.21 -6.63 12.49
CA ALA A 78 22.06 -6.03 11.17
C ALA A 78 21.80 -7.07 10.05
N GLN A 79 21.25 -8.24 10.39
CA GLN A 79 20.77 -9.19 9.39
C GLN A 79 19.36 -8.81 8.92
N PRO A 80 19.10 -8.82 7.60
CA PRO A 80 17.79 -8.47 7.06
C PRO A 80 16.73 -9.50 7.45
N ILE A 81 15.63 -9.02 8.02
CA ILE A 81 14.41 -9.78 8.29
C ILE A 81 13.35 -9.30 7.29
N ILE A 82 12.98 -10.17 6.35
CA ILE A 82 11.92 -9.93 5.38
C ILE A 82 10.87 -11.03 5.53
N GLU A 83 9.70 -10.67 6.04
CA GLU A 83 8.70 -11.67 6.42
C GLU A 83 7.25 -11.18 6.25
N PRO A 84 6.28 -12.09 6.08
CA PRO A 84 4.88 -11.73 6.12
C PRO A 84 4.48 -11.08 7.46
N SER A 85 3.83 -9.92 7.40
CA SER A 85 3.42 -9.12 8.56
C SER A 85 1.96 -9.31 8.98
N LEU A 86 1.21 -10.15 8.27
CA LEU A 86 -0.11 -10.57 8.76
C LEU A 86 0.08 -11.38 10.06
N THR A 87 -0.75 -11.10 11.06
CA THR A 87 -0.71 -11.78 12.36
C THR A 87 -1.90 -12.72 12.55
N GLY A 88 -1.93 -13.44 13.67
CA GLY A 88 -3.03 -14.34 14.00
C GLY A 88 -3.17 -15.53 13.02
N PRO A 89 -4.39 -15.89 12.59
CA PRO A 89 -4.62 -17.08 11.73
C PRO A 89 -3.95 -17.02 10.35
N LEU A 90 -3.58 -15.83 9.89
CA LEU A 90 -2.94 -15.60 8.60
C LEU A 90 -1.42 -15.46 8.69
N ALA A 91 -0.85 -15.65 9.88
CA ALA A 91 0.59 -15.52 10.12
C ALA A 91 1.42 -16.44 9.22
N GLY A 92 2.54 -15.91 8.72
CA GLY A 92 3.48 -16.62 7.86
C GLY A 92 3.03 -16.83 6.41
N ARG A 93 1.83 -16.38 6.01
CA ARG A 93 1.35 -16.49 4.63
C ARG A 93 1.83 -15.31 3.79
N GLN A 94 2.53 -15.59 2.68
CA GLN A 94 3.06 -14.56 1.77
C GLN A 94 1.96 -13.80 1.01
N LEU A 95 0.96 -14.54 0.54
CA LEU A 95 -0.23 -14.03 -0.14
C LEU A 95 -1.45 -14.76 0.44
N VAL A 96 -2.54 -14.03 0.63
CA VAL A 96 -3.83 -14.54 1.12
C VAL A 96 -4.96 -14.01 0.27
N SER A 97 -6.06 -14.74 0.18
CA SER A 97 -7.24 -14.27 -0.54
C SER A 97 -7.93 -13.13 0.23
N ILE A 98 -8.65 -12.25 -0.48
CA ILE A 98 -9.47 -11.23 0.18
C ILE A 98 -10.58 -11.85 1.05
N SER A 99 -11.03 -13.06 0.69
CA SER A 99 -11.94 -13.85 1.51
C SER A 99 -11.30 -14.31 2.83
N ASP A 100 -10.02 -14.68 2.83
CA ASP A 100 -9.29 -15.01 4.06
C ASP A 100 -9.14 -13.79 4.96
N ILE A 101 -8.80 -12.63 4.39
CA ILE A 101 -8.72 -11.35 5.11
C ILE A 101 -10.03 -11.06 5.84
N GLY A 102 -11.17 -11.10 5.11
CA GLY A 102 -12.47 -10.75 5.70
C GLY A 102 -12.97 -11.72 6.78
N ASN A 103 -12.55 -12.99 6.73
CA ASN A 103 -13.01 -14.01 7.68
C ASN A 103 -12.08 -14.20 8.89
N HIS A 104 -10.81 -13.79 8.79
CA HIS A 104 -9.79 -14.11 9.79
C HIS A 104 -8.97 -12.88 10.23
N PRO A 105 -9.60 -11.85 10.83
CA PRO A 105 -8.85 -10.82 11.54
C PRO A 105 -8.07 -11.45 12.70
N ALA A 106 -6.90 -10.90 13.01
CA ALA A 106 -6.11 -11.36 14.15
C ALA A 106 -6.78 -11.01 15.48
N ARG A 107 -7.39 -9.82 15.54
CA ARG A 107 -8.24 -9.36 16.65
C ARG A 107 -9.20 -8.26 16.16
N ILE A 108 -10.17 -7.91 17.00
CA ILE A 108 -11.07 -6.79 16.79
C ILE A 108 -10.87 -5.82 17.94
N ASP A 109 -10.40 -4.62 17.62
CA ASP A 109 -10.19 -3.54 18.60
C ASP A 109 -11.40 -2.59 18.53
N SER A 110 -12.05 -2.31 19.66
CA SER A 110 -13.16 -1.35 19.70
C SER A 110 -12.64 0.06 20.03
N SER A 111 -13.07 1.03 19.23
CA SER A 111 -12.78 2.46 19.43
C SER A 111 -14.09 3.26 19.48
N VAL A 112 -14.04 4.50 19.95
CA VAL A 112 -15.20 5.40 19.92
C VAL A 112 -14.92 6.51 18.92
N GLN A 113 -15.68 6.54 17.82
CA GLN A 113 -15.65 7.66 16.90
C GLN A 113 -16.59 8.76 17.39
N ARG A 114 -16.10 10.00 17.42
CA ARG A 114 -16.91 11.18 17.67
C ARG A 114 -17.29 11.79 16.33
N LEU A 115 -18.57 11.67 15.99
CA LEU A 115 -19.13 12.28 14.78
C LEU A 115 -20.03 13.43 15.19
N GLN A 116 -20.01 14.48 14.38
CA GLN A 116 -20.94 15.58 14.53
C GLN A 116 -22.20 15.25 13.75
N ASP A 117 -23.34 15.22 14.43
CA ASP A 117 -24.64 15.04 13.78
C ASP A 117 -24.95 16.26 12.90
N GLU A 118 -25.22 16.03 11.61
CA GLU A 118 -25.49 17.09 10.64
C GLU A 118 -26.83 17.81 10.89
N GLU A 119 -27.81 17.15 11.52
CA GLU A 119 -29.12 17.72 11.85
C GLU A 119 -29.11 18.45 13.20
N THR A 120 -28.47 17.87 14.21
CA THR A 120 -28.52 18.40 15.59
C THR A 120 -27.31 19.26 15.96
N GLY A 121 -26.18 19.09 15.26
CA GLY A 121 -24.91 19.74 15.60
C GLY A 121 -24.32 19.25 16.93
N GLU A 122 -24.78 18.11 17.44
CA GLU A 122 -24.27 17.48 18.66
C GLU A 122 -23.23 16.41 18.34
N TRP A 123 -22.24 16.28 19.23
CA TRP A 123 -21.22 15.24 19.12
C TRP A 123 -21.81 13.90 19.59
N MET A 124 -21.87 12.93 18.69
CA MET A 124 -22.24 11.55 18.97
C MET A 124 -21.01 10.67 19.12
N GLU A 125 -21.00 9.85 20.17
CA GLU A 125 -20.00 8.80 20.38
C GLU A 125 -20.52 7.46 19.84
N ILE A 126 -19.93 6.98 18.75
CA ILE A 126 -20.31 5.72 18.11
C ILE A 126 -19.21 4.68 18.35
N PRO A 127 -19.51 3.55 19.04
CA PRO A 127 -18.57 2.44 19.15
C PRO A 127 -18.33 1.86 17.75
N THR A 128 -17.05 1.76 17.38
CA THR A 128 -16.58 1.30 16.08
C THR A 128 -15.62 0.15 16.28
N ASP A 129 -15.94 -0.99 15.68
CA ASP A 129 -15.09 -2.17 15.67
C ASP A 129 -14.08 -2.09 14.54
N ASN A 130 -12.79 -2.17 14.90
CA ASN A 130 -11.68 -2.12 13.98
C ASN A 130 -11.00 -3.48 13.94
N PRO A 131 -11.26 -4.30 12.90
CA PRO A 131 -10.50 -5.53 12.71
C PRO A 131 -9.01 -5.20 12.42
N ILE A 132 -8.12 -5.96 13.03
CA ILE A 132 -6.67 -5.80 12.93
C ILE A 132 -6.05 -7.06 12.33
N TRP A 133 -5.14 -6.86 11.37
CA TRP A 133 -4.33 -7.92 10.74
C TRP A 133 -2.83 -7.66 10.86
N VAL A 134 -2.43 -6.40 11.03
CA VAL A 134 -1.03 -5.97 11.09
C VAL A 134 -0.80 -5.19 12.37
N ASP A 135 0.27 -5.52 13.08
CA ASP A 135 0.74 -4.79 14.25
C ASP A 135 1.84 -3.78 13.89
N PRO A 136 1.91 -2.63 14.59
CA PRO A 136 3.01 -1.69 14.39
C PRO A 136 4.32 -2.31 14.90
N ILE A 137 5.36 -2.28 14.07
CA ILE A 137 6.71 -2.76 14.39
C ILE A 137 7.71 -1.64 14.06
N MET A 138 8.74 -1.51 14.89
CA MET A 138 9.81 -0.51 14.77
C MET A 138 11.10 -1.08 15.37
N GLU A 139 11.92 -1.70 14.53
CA GLU A 139 13.16 -2.36 14.92
C GLU A 139 14.21 -2.26 13.81
N GLY A 140 15.47 -2.00 14.18
CA GLY A 140 16.59 -2.09 13.25
C GLY A 140 16.56 -1.09 12.10
N SER A 141 17.13 -1.52 10.98
CA SER A 141 17.45 -0.74 9.78
C SER A 141 16.49 -1.02 8.62
N THR A 142 16.69 -0.33 7.49
CA THR A 142 15.85 -0.36 6.28
C THR A 142 16.48 -1.16 5.12
N PRO A 143 16.41 -2.51 5.10
CA PRO A 143 16.95 -3.32 4.01
C PRO A 143 16.04 -3.34 2.77
N MET A 144 15.93 -2.19 2.11
CA MET A 144 15.04 -1.95 0.98
C MET A 144 15.38 -2.79 -0.26
N CYS A 145 16.67 -3.02 -0.54
CA CYS A 145 17.07 -3.87 -1.66
C CYS A 145 16.62 -5.31 -1.45
N HIS A 146 16.74 -5.83 -0.22
CA HIS A 146 16.28 -7.17 0.14
C HIS A 146 14.77 -7.32 0.03
N VAL A 147 13.97 -6.34 0.50
CA VAL A 147 12.51 -6.44 0.37
C VAL A 147 12.06 -6.40 -1.08
N LEU A 148 12.68 -5.58 -1.93
CA LEU A 148 12.38 -5.54 -3.37
C LEU A 148 12.77 -6.86 -4.07
N HIS A 149 13.90 -7.45 -3.70
CA HIS A 149 14.28 -8.78 -4.19
C HIS A 149 13.29 -9.87 -3.77
N TYR A 150 12.85 -9.84 -2.51
CA TYR A 150 11.83 -10.77 -2.01
C TYR A 150 10.49 -10.59 -2.73
N ALA A 151 10.06 -9.34 -2.92
CA ALA A 151 8.85 -8.99 -3.66
C ALA A 151 8.90 -9.51 -5.10
N TYR A 152 10.05 -9.39 -5.77
CA TYR A 152 10.25 -9.97 -7.11
C TYR A 152 9.92 -11.47 -7.13
N GLY A 153 10.42 -12.24 -6.17
CA GLY A 153 10.16 -13.69 -6.08
C GLY A 153 8.68 -14.01 -5.85
N VAL A 154 8.02 -13.30 -4.93
CA VAL A 154 6.58 -13.47 -4.64
C VAL A 154 5.75 -13.19 -5.90
N LEU A 155 6.02 -12.07 -6.58
CA LEU A 155 5.25 -11.65 -7.75
C LEU A 155 5.52 -12.52 -8.97
N GLN A 156 6.77 -12.91 -9.21
CA GLN A 156 7.11 -13.84 -10.29
C GLN A 156 6.31 -15.14 -10.17
N ASN A 157 6.24 -15.71 -8.96
CA ASN A 157 5.47 -16.92 -8.70
C ASN A 157 3.96 -16.71 -8.91
N TRP A 158 3.41 -15.59 -8.43
CA TRP A 158 1.98 -15.29 -8.62
C TRP A 158 1.62 -15.08 -10.09
N ILE A 159 2.44 -14.32 -10.84
CA ILE A 159 2.25 -14.05 -12.27
C ILE A 159 2.30 -15.35 -13.09
N ALA A 160 3.18 -16.30 -12.75
CA ALA A 160 3.25 -17.58 -13.45
C ALA A 160 1.92 -18.37 -13.36
N GLY A 161 1.18 -18.22 -12.26
CA GLY A 161 -0.17 -18.79 -12.09
C GLY A 161 -1.29 -17.93 -12.68
N HIS A 162 -1.08 -16.64 -12.90
CA HIS A 162 -2.09 -15.67 -13.32
C HIS A 162 -1.63 -14.81 -14.51
N PRO A 163 -1.17 -15.40 -15.63
CA PRO A 163 -0.53 -14.64 -16.71
C PRO A 163 -1.50 -13.70 -17.44
N ASN A 164 -2.81 -13.92 -17.34
CA ASN A 164 -3.83 -13.09 -18.01
C ASN A 164 -4.47 -12.05 -17.09
N SER A 165 -4.15 -12.05 -15.80
CA SER A 165 -4.70 -11.09 -14.83
C SER A 165 -4.20 -9.68 -15.07
N PHE A 166 -4.89 -8.71 -14.46
CA PHE A 166 -4.35 -7.37 -14.27
C PHE A 166 -2.99 -7.47 -13.56
N PRO A 167 -1.96 -6.72 -13.99
CA PRO A 167 -0.63 -6.85 -13.40
C PRO A 167 -0.62 -6.49 -11.91
N PRO A 168 0.21 -7.15 -11.10
CA PRO A 168 0.30 -6.84 -9.68
C PRO A 168 0.62 -5.37 -9.39
N ILE A 169 0.08 -4.86 -8.28
CA ILE A 169 0.39 -3.54 -7.75
C ILE A 169 1.16 -3.71 -6.44
N VAL A 170 2.34 -3.13 -6.37
CA VAL A 170 3.19 -3.09 -5.18
C VAL A 170 3.05 -1.72 -4.54
N ILE A 171 2.74 -1.70 -3.25
CA ILE A 171 2.61 -0.47 -2.47
C ILE A 171 3.70 -0.52 -1.41
N HIS A 172 4.71 0.31 -1.59
CA HIS A 172 5.85 0.43 -0.71
C HIS A 172 5.69 1.67 0.17
N ILE A 173 5.66 1.47 1.49
CA ILE A 173 5.47 2.54 2.47
C ILE A 173 6.72 2.60 3.33
N THR A 174 7.41 3.75 3.31
CA THR A 174 8.70 3.96 3.99
C THR A 174 8.85 5.40 4.42
N ASP A 175 9.70 5.64 5.42
CA ASP A 175 10.09 6.97 5.88
C ASP A 175 11.59 7.25 5.70
N GLY A 176 12.33 6.31 5.09
CA GLY A 176 13.78 6.25 5.20
C GLY A 176 14.53 5.91 3.91
N GLU A 177 15.84 6.12 3.98
CA GLU A 177 16.82 5.73 2.96
C GLU A 177 17.02 4.21 2.96
N SER A 178 17.33 3.61 1.81
CA SER A 178 17.83 2.23 1.76
C SER A 178 19.18 2.14 2.46
N GLN A 179 19.28 1.28 3.49
CA GLN A 179 20.52 1.08 4.24
C GLN A 179 21.31 -0.16 3.78
N ASP A 180 20.88 -0.81 2.70
CA ASP A 180 21.47 -2.02 2.13
C ASP A 180 21.93 -1.89 0.66
N GLY A 181 21.85 -0.68 0.07
CA GLY A 181 22.41 -0.39 -1.26
C GLY A 181 21.60 0.63 -2.05
N ASP A 182 21.81 0.63 -3.37
CA ASP A 182 20.94 1.36 -4.31
C ASP A 182 19.71 0.49 -4.63
N PRO A 183 18.48 0.91 -4.25
CA PRO A 183 17.27 0.14 -4.48
C PRO A 183 16.75 0.23 -5.93
N ILE A 184 17.23 1.19 -6.73
CA ILE A 184 16.70 1.46 -8.08
C ILE A 184 16.78 0.23 -9.01
N PRO A 185 17.91 -0.51 -9.11
CA PRO A 185 17.97 -1.71 -9.94
C PRO A 185 16.99 -2.80 -9.51
N TYR A 186 16.71 -2.93 -8.21
CA TYR A 186 15.77 -3.91 -7.68
C TYR A 186 14.32 -3.48 -7.96
N ALA A 187 14.00 -2.19 -7.83
CA ALA A 187 12.71 -1.64 -8.23
C ALA A 187 12.45 -1.81 -9.73
N GLN A 188 13.48 -1.59 -10.57
CA GLN A 188 13.41 -1.85 -12.01
C GLN A 188 13.19 -3.33 -12.30
N ALA A 189 13.84 -4.24 -11.58
CA ALA A 189 13.60 -5.67 -11.73
C ALA A 189 12.15 -6.04 -11.39
N VAL A 190 11.60 -5.52 -10.28
CA VAL A 190 10.19 -5.73 -9.89
C VAL A 190 9.24 -5.20 -10.97
N THR A 191 9.42 -3.96 -11.41
CA THR A 191 8.55 -3.33 -12.43
C THR A 191 8.75 -3.91 -13.83
N SER A 192 9.84 -4.64 -14.10
CA SER A 192 10.03 -5.37 -15.36
C SER A 192 9.20 -6.66 -15.46
N LEU A 193 8.73 -7.19 -14.32
CA LEU A 193 7.77 -8.30 -14.33
C LEU A 193 6.47 -7.85 -15.00
N ALA A 194 5.80 -8.78 -15.68
CA ALA A 194 4.60 -8.46 -16.44
C ALA A 194 3.62 -9.64 -16.50
N THR A 195 2.33 -9.32 -16.49
CA THR A 195 1.29 -10.18 -17.04
C THR A 195 1.11 -9.85 -18.52
N ASN A 196 0.22 -10.56 -19.20
CA ASN A 196 -0.17 -10.25 -20.58
C ASN A 196 -0.94 -8.92 -20.70
N ASP A 197 -1.34 -8.31 -19.58
CA ASP A 197 -2.02 -7.03 -19.54
C ASP A 197 -1.11 -5.86 -19.13
N GLY A 198 0.16 -6.09 -18.80
CA GLY A 198 1.08 -4.98 -18.51
C GLY A 198 2.14 -5.33 -17.49
N ASN A 199 2.94 -4.33 -17.16
CA ASN A 199 4.02 -4.46 -16.18
C ASN A 199 3.51 -4.28 -14.75
N VAL A 200 4.21 -4.87 -13.79
CA VAL A 200 3.98 -4.62 -12.36
C VAL A 200 4.11 -3.13 -12.08
N LEU A 201 3.18 -2.60 -11.30
CA LEU A 201 3.16 -1.21 -10.89
C LEU A 201 3.75 -1.07 -9.48
N LEU A 202 4.79 -0.26 -9.32
CA LEU A 202 5.37 0.07 -8.02
C LEU A 202 4.95 1.48 -7.61
N PHE A 203 4.28 1.54 -6.46
CA PHE A 203 3.75 2.75 -5.86
C PHE A 203 4.53 3.03 -4.57
N ASN A 204 5.09 4.23 -4.40
CA ASN A 204 5.86 4.59 -3.21
C ASN A 204 5.13 5.65 -2.38
N CYS A 205 5.03 5.43 -1.08
CA CYS A 205 4.52 6.40 -0.11
C CYS A 205 5.61 6.75 0.89
N HIS A 206 6.01 8.02 0.91
CA HIS A 206 6.98 8.56 1.85
C HIS A 206 6.29 9.21 3.06
N LEU A 207 6.57 8.68 4.25
CA LEU A 207 6.08 9.22 5.52
C LEU A 207 7.10 10.22 6.09
N SER A 208 6.79 11.52 6.06
CA SER A 208 7.69 12.56 6.55
C SER A 208 7.30 13.05 7.95
N MET A 209 8.28 13.50 8.74
CA MET A 209 8.05 14.27 9.97
C MET A 209 7.68 15.73 9.71
N THR A 210 7.97 16.26 8.52
CA THR A 210 7.83 17.69 8.25
C THR A 210 6.40 18.00 7.86
N ALA A 211 5.73 18.86 8.63
CA ALA A 211 4.45 19.42 8.23
C ALA A 211 4.65 20.29 6.96
N GLY A 212 4.13 19.84 5.83
CA GLY A 212 4.20 20.54 4.54
C GLY A 212 3.07 20.13 3.62
N ASP A 213 2.97 20.77 2.45
CA ASP A 213 1.95 20.41 1.48
C ASP A 213 2.23 18.99 0.92
N PRO A 214 1.25 18.09 0.93
CA PRO A 214 1.42 16.75 0.38
C PRO A 214 1.67 16.83 -1.13
N VAL A 215 2.66 16.08 -1.62
CA VAL A 215 2.89 15.92 -3.05
C VAL A 215 2.35 14.56 -3.47
N VAL A 216 1.28 14.56 -4.24
CA VAL A 216 0.60 13.33 -4.68
C VAL A 216 0.64 13.26 -6.20
N PHE A 217 1.10 12.12 -6.71
CA PHE A 217 1.24 11.85 -8.14
C PHE A 217 2.09 12.87 -8.92
N PRO A 218 3.32 13.16 -8.48
CA PRO A 218 4.21 14.08 -9.20
C PRO A 218 4.51 13.58 -10.61
N SER A 219 4.55 14.49 -11.59
CA SER A 219 4.93 14.19 -12.97
C SER A 219 6.38 14.53 -13.31
N VAL A 220 7.03 15.34 -12.48
CA VAL A 220 8.41 15.79 -12.66
C VAL A 220 9.20 15.60 -11.38
N GLU A 221 10.50 15.34 -11.56
CA GLU A 221 11.45 15.17 -10.46
C GLU A 221 11.85 16.52 -9.84
N GLN A 222 11.75 17.62 -10.58
CA GLN A 222 12.04 18.94 -10.03
C GLN A 222 11.07 19.30 -8.90
N GLY A 223 11.62 19.81 -7.80
CA GLY A 223 10.83 20.25 -6.64
C GLY A 223 10.56 19.15 -5.61
N MET A 224 11.20 17.99 -5.73
CA MET A 224 11.20 17.02 -4.63
C MET A 224 11.84 17.66 -3.38
N PRO A 225 11.25 17.41 -2.20
CA PRO A 225 11.63 18.10 -0.96
C PRO A 225 12.96 17.63 -0.38
N ASP A 226 13.37 16.39 -0.67
CA ASP A 226 14.62 15.82 -0.17
C ASP A 226 15.20 14.74 -1.13
N PRO A 227 16.46 14.30 -0.92
CA PRO A 227 17.09 13.25 -1.73
C PRO A 227 16.38 11.89 -1.72
N LEU A 228 15.67 11.55 -0.64
CA LEU A 228 14.96 10.27 -0.53
C LEU A 228 13.73 10.26 -1.45
N ALA A 229 13.02 11.38 -1.48
CA ALA A 229 11.91 11.61 -2.40
C ALA A 229 12.35 11.48 -3.87
N HIS A 230 13.57 11.88 -4.23
CA HIS A 230 14.11 11.64 -5.57
C HIS A 230 14.26 10.16 -5.91
N VAL A 231 14.82 9.36 -4.99
CA VAL A 231 14.98 7.90 -5.19
C VAL A 231 13.61 7.23 -5.33
N LEU A 232 12.67 7.56 -4.44
CA LEU A 232 11.31 7.01 -4.48
C LEU A 232 10.55 7.45 -5.75
N PHE A 233 10.75 8.67 -6.24
CA PHE A 233 10.20 9.12 -7.52
C PHE A 233 10.70 8.26 -8.67
N GLN A 234 12.01 8.00 -8.72
CA GLN A 234 12.64 7.21 -9.77
C GLN A 234 12.17 5.75 -9.76
N MET A 235 11.98 5.16 -8.57
CA MET A 235 11.43 3.82 -8.38
C MET A 235 9.94 3.72 -8.75
N SER A 236 9.18 4.80 -8.58
CA SER A 236 7.73 4.81 -8.79
C SER A 236 7.36 4.66 -10.28
N SER A 237 6.36 3.82 -10.54
CA SER A 237 5.84 3.60 -11.90
C SER A 237 5.04 4.80 -12.41
N VAL A 238 5.13 5.08 -13.72
CA VAL A 238 4.23 6.02 -14.38
C VAL A 238 2.81 5.48 -14.32
N LEU A 239 1.86 6.33 -13.93
CA LEU A 239 0.46 5.94 -13.83
C LEU A 239 -0.09 5.56 -15.22
N PRO A 240 -0.69 4.37 -15.35
CA PRO A 240 -1.46 4.03 -16.54
C PRO A 240 -2.60 5.02 -16.78
N GLU A 241 -3.03 5.14 -18.03
CA GLU A 241 -4.10 6.07 -18.41
C GLU A 241 -5.40 5.91 -17.60
N PRO A 242 -5.89 4.68 -17.28
CA PRO A 242 -7.07 4.52 -16.42
C PRO A 242 -6.90 5.12 -15.02
N PHE A 243 -5.71 4.98 -14.43
CA PHE A 243 -5.39 5.51 -13.10
C PHE A 243 -5.32 7.03 -13.12
N TYR A 244 -4.65 7.58 -14.14
CA TYR A 244 -4.60 9.02 -14.38
C TYR A 244 -5.99 9.62 -14.52
N ARG A 245 -6.86 9.03 -15.35
CA ARG A 245 -8.23 9.52 -15.58
C ARG A 245 -9.07 9.43 -14.30
N SER A 246 -8.94 8.33 -13.55
CA SER A 246 -9.64 8.17 -12.27
C SER A 246 -9.17 9.22 -11.25
N ALA A 247 -7.87 9.48 -11.15
CA ALA A 247 -7.31 10.48 -10.25
C ALA A 247 -7.81 11.90 -10.59
N ALA A 248 -7.81 12.26 -11.88
CA ALA A 248 -8.35 13.54 -12.35
C ALA A 248 -9.84 13.70 -12.03
N ALA A 249 -10.63 12.63 -12.17
CA ALA A 249 -12.07 12.64 -11.89
C ALA A 249 -12.38 12.84 -10.39
N GLU A 250 -11.50 12.40 -9.50
CA GLU A 250 -11.60 12.61 -8.05
C GLU A 250 -11.04 13.98 -7.60
N GLY A 251 -10.66 14.85 -8.56
CA GLY A 251 -10.25 16.23 -8.29
C GLY A 251 -8.76 16.42 -8.04
N PHE A 252 -7.94 15.39 -8.23
CA PHE A 252 -6.48 15.53 -8.11
C PHE A 252 -5.91 16.25 -9.33
N ASN A 253 -4.96 17.16 -9.08
CA ASN A 253 -4.23 17.84 -10.14
C ASN A 253 -3.11 16.95 -10.69
N VAL A 254 -3.49 15.90 -11.42
CA VAL A 254 -2.54 15.01 -12.08
C VAL A 254 -2.13 15.56 -13.44
N GLN A 255 -0.84 15.46 -13.76
CA GLN A 255 -0.27 15.88 -15.04
C GLN A 255 0.22 14.67 -15.85
N PRO A 256 0.28 14.73 -17.19
CA PRO A 256 0.82 13.63 -17.99
C PRO A 256 2.22 13.21 -17.52
N GLY A 257 2.45 11.90 -17.38
CA GLY A 257 3.69 11.37 -16.82
C GLY A 257 3.72 11.30 -15.29
N ALA A 258 2.60 11.63 -14.61
CA ALA A 258 2.42 11.41 -13.18
C ALA A 258 2.85 9.98 -12.78
N ARG A 259 3.56 9.87 -11.67
CA ARG A 259 4.04 8.60 -11.12
C ARG A 259 3.27 8.23 -9.86
N GLY A 260 3.15 6.94 -9.56
CA GLY A 260 2.56 6.41 -8.34
C GLY A 260 3.40 6.71 -7.10
N MET A 261 3.51 7.99 -6.75
CA MET A 261 4.25 8.46 -5.59
C MET A 261 3.38 9.39 -4.76
N ALA A 262 3.45 9.24 -3.44
CA ALA A 262 2.93 10.22 -2.50
C ALA A 262 4.04 10.59 -1.50
N PHE A 263 4.20 11.89 -1.26
CA PHE A 263 5.12 12.45 -0.27
C PHE A 263 4.35 13.27 0.75
N ASN A 264 4.75 13.14 2.02
CA ASN A 264 4.05 13.74 3.14
C ASN A 264 2.56 13.37 3.13
N ALA A 265 2.28 12.12 2.73
CA ALA A 265 0.93 11.61 2.70
C ALA A 265 0.44 11.49 4.15
N ASP A 266 -0.60 12.24 4.48
CA ASP A 266 -1.39 11.89 5.65
C ASP A 266 -2.11 10.55 5.37
N MET A 267 -2.67 9.96 6.44
CA MET A 267 -3.38 8.68 6.34
C MET A 267 -4.56 8.74 5.35
N VAL A 268 -5.14 9.92 5.12
CA VAL A 268 -6.26 10.12 4.19
C VAL A 268 -5.77 10.07 2.74
N VAL A 269 -4.63 10.69 2.43
CA VAL A 269 -3.97 10.63 1.13
C VAL A 269 -3.49 9.23 0.84
N LEU A 270 -2.89 8.53 1.81
CA LEU A 270 -2.49 7.13 1.66
C LEU A 270 -3.71 6.25 1.37
N ILE A 271 -4.79 6.34 2.14
CA ILE A 271 -6.02 5.56 1.90
C ILE A 271 -6.64 5.92 0.55
N ASN A 272 -6.72 7.19 0.17
CA ASN A 272 -7.23 7.62 -1.13
C ASN A 272 -6.34 7.11 -2.28
N PHE A 273 -5.02 7.14 -2.12
CA PHE A 273 -4.06 6.61 -3.07
C PHE A 273 -4.19 5.09 -3.25
N LEU A 274 -4.37 4.36 -2.15
CA LEU A 274 -4.64 2.93 -2.14
C LEU A 274 -6.01 2.58 -2.76
N ASP A 275 -7.04 3.36 -2.44
CA ASP A 275 -8.38 3.24 -3.01
C ASP A 275 -8.37 3.56 -4.51
N MET A 276 -7.63 4.57 -4.98
CA MET A 276 -7.49 4.90 -6.40
C MET A 276 -6.76 3.81 -7.19
N GLY A 277 -5.65 3.34 -6.64
CA GLY A 277 -4.85 2.29 -7.27
C GLY A 277 -5.63 0.99 -7.46
N THR A 278 -6.67 0.77 -6.64
CA THR A 278 -7.48 -0.44 -6.65
C THR A 278 -8.84 -0.22 -7.31
N ARG A 279 -9.47 0.95 -7.19
CA ARG A 279 -10.73 1.31 -7.87
C ARG A 279 -10.57 1.45 -9.37
N ALA A 280 -9.49 2.04 -9.88
CA ALA A 280 -9.28 2.12 -11.34
C ALA A 280 -9.18 0.71 -11.96
N ALA A 281 -8.68 -0.26 -11.21
CA ALA A 281 -8.60 -1.65 -11.63
C ALA A 281 -9.94 -2.40 -11.43
N VAL A 282 -10.71 -2.06 -10.39
CA VAL A 282 -12.01 -2.69 -10.04
C VAL A 282 -13.21 -2.10 -10.79
N GLN A 283 -13.15 -0.83 -11.22
CA GLN A 283 -14.17 -0.14 -12.04
C GLN A 283 -14.19 -0.59 -13.51
N LEU A 284 -13.30 -1.50 -13.91
CA LEU A 284 -13.38 -2.19 -15.20
C LEU A 284 -14.49 -3.27 -15.25
N ARG A 285 -15.44 -3.22 -14.31
CA ARG A 285 -16.68 -4.00 -14.26
C ARG A 285 -17.84 -3.29 -14.93
#